data_AF-A0AAW7T9L1-F1
#
_entry.id   AF-A0AAW7T9L1-F1
#
_cell.length_a   1.000
_cell.length_b   1.000
_cell.length_c   1.000
_cell.angle_alpha   90.00
_cell.angle_beta   90.00
_cell.angle_gamma   90.00
#
_symmetry.space_group_name_H-M   'P 1'
#
loop_
_entity.id
_entity.type
_entity.pdbx_description
1 polymer ?
#
loop_
_entity_poly.entity_id
_entity_poly.type
_entity_poly.pdbx_seq_one_letter_code
_entity_poly.pdbx_strand_id
1 'polypeptide(L)'
;MSGTCIVVPIYNHRDAIGGTLARLAVHGLPILVVDDGSDAPTQQVLTALAARYAGTMTLLRLPANRGKGAAVMEGLRAARARGYRHAIQIDADGQHDAADVPKFVAAAQAEPDAVILGRPRFDDSVPKARLYGRYLTHAWVWIETLSLDIPDAMCGFRLYPVDAVCELIDAVPLPTRMAFDSEILVRLHWRGLAFRTIETRVIYPADGVSHFDVWRDNVRISASHTRLVAGMLMRAPLLVARRLVGRRGAAPTARARAWWRTPERGSRLGMALLALSCRWFGKRFTSCWLHPIVGYFVLTNRTARAASHTYIARLRDAKAAAVPQPGWRSAYRHMLAFAQAGFDKFVAWSGRLDELDVRFDDSSAFDALAASGRGALVIGAHLGNLEMTRALALRDAHTKVTAIVYTEHAKRFTGVLAGANRDYGKHLVEVSDFGPDTAMMMQSRIDAGELLVIVGDRVPPNDSGKTVDARFLDATAAFAQGPYVLAHALGCPVYLFFCLKEARGYRLYFEPFAERIELPRRERAAHVAAWAQRYAARLEHYCRKAPYQWFNFFDFWARPDGGPRGRA
;
A
#
# COMPACT_ATOMS: atom_id res chain seq x y z
N MET A 1 -5.08 33.30 12.91
CA MET A 1 -3.68 32.80 12.76
C MET A 1 -2.84 33.00 14.03
N SER A 2 -3.39 33.57 15.11
CA SER A 2 -2.67 33.83 16.37
C SER A 2 -2.32 32.52 17.09
N GLY A 3 -1.04 32.16 17.12
CA GLY A 3 -0.54 31.02 17.88
C GLY A 3 0.39 30.06 17.11
N THR A 4 0.64 30.28 15.82
CA THR A 4 1.59 29.49 15.03
C THR A 4 2.83 30.31 14.66
N CYS A 5 4.03 29.75 14.81
CA CYS A 5 5.28 30.32 14.30
C CYS A 5 5.99 29.36 13.34
N ILE A 6 6.99 29.85 12.62
CA ILE A 6 7.89 29.05 11.77
C ILE A 6 9.25 28.99 12.44
N VAL A 7 9.87 27.81 12.50
CA VAL A 7 11.22 27.55 13.00
C VAL A 7 12.08 27.10 11.83
N VAL A 8 13.14 27.85 11.56
CA VAL A 8 14.07 27.62 10.46
C VAL A 8 15.48 27.36 11.01
N PRO A 9 15.92 26.10 11.13
CA PRO A 9 17.31 25.80 11.47
C PRO A 9 18.22 26.12 10.28
N ILE A 10 19.37 26.73 10.54
CA ILE A 10 20.37 27.04 9.51
C ILE A 10 21.79 26.71 10.00
N TYR A 11 22.57 26.10 9.11
CA TYR A 11 24.02 25.97 9.21
C TYR A 11 24.64 26.17 7.82
N ASN A 12 25.38 27.25 7.60
CA ASN A 12 26.13 27.55 6.36
C ASN A 12 25.33 27.54 5.04
N HIS A 13 24.02 27.83 5.07
CA HIS A 13 23.17 27.98 3.87
C HIS A 13 22.94 29.45 3.47
N ARG A 14 24.01 30.25 3.39
CA ARG A 14 23.94 31.70 3.16
C ARG A 14 23.19 32.09 1.88
N ASP A 15 23.32 31.32 0.81
CA ASP A 15 22.78 31.66 -0.51
C ASP A 15 21.27 31.31 -0.61
N ALA A 16 20.81 30.31 0.13
CA ALA A 16 19.43 29.84 0.09
C ALA A 16 18.50 30.58 1.05
N ILE A 17 18.99 30.98 2.24
CA ILE A 17 18.15 31.50 3.33
C ILE A 17 17.37 32.76 2.94
N GLY A 18 17.98 33.68 2.16
CA GLY A 18 17.31 34.90 1.73
C GLY A 18 16.05 34.63 0.91
N GLY A 19 16.14 33.70 -0.06
CA GLY A 19 15.01 33.27 -0.88
C GLY A 19 13.96 32.50 -0.08
N THR A 20 14.40 31.63 0.84
CA THR A 20 13.51 30.89 1.74
C THR A 20 12.70 31.85 2.63
N LEU A 21 13.35 32.84 3.25
CA LEU A 21 12.65 33.83 4.09
C LEU A 21 11.69 34.71 3.29
N ALA A 22 12.07 35.15 2.08
CA ALA A 22 11.18 35.92 1.22
C ALA A 22 9.89 35.15 0.91
N ARG A 23 9.99 33.84 0.63
CA ARG A 23 8.83 32.98 0.38
C ARG A 23 8.01 32.68 1.64
N LEU A 24 8.60 32.72 2.83
CA LEU A 24 7.89 32.47 4.09
C LEU A 24 7.22 33.73 4.65
N ALA A 25 7.84 34.91 4.47
CA ALA A 25 7.36 36.17 5.02
C ALA A 25 5.97 36.57 4.51
N VAL A 26 5.60 36.16 3.28
CA VAL A 26 4.28 36.44 2.67
C VAL A 26 3.11 35.84 3.45
N HIS A 27 3.36 34.84 4.31
CA HIS A 27 2.33 34.20 5.12
C HIS A 27 2.01 34.95 6.43
N GLY A 28 2.76 36.01 6.76
CA GLY A 28 2.50 36.83 7.95
C GLY A 28 2.68 36.10 9.29
N LEU A 29 3.41 34.98 9.30
CA LEU A 29 3.71 34.21 10.52
C LEU A 29 5.05 34.66 11.11
N PRO A 30 5.19 34.72 12.45
CA PRO A 30 6.49 34.95 13.09
C PRO A 30 7.49 33.86 12.72
N ILE A 31 8.73 34.25 12.41
CA ILE A 31 9.80 33.35 11.97
C ILE A 31 10.93 33.37 13.00
N LEU A 32 11.24 32.21 13.56
CA LEU A 32 12.37 31.96 14.44
C LEU A 32 13.47 31.29 13.62
N VAL A 33 14.51 32.04 13.26
CA VAL A 33 15.70 31.48 12.60
C VAL A 33 16.70 31.07 13.67
N VAL A 34 17.10 29.80 13.65
CA VAL A 34 18.08 29.24 14.61
C VAL A 34 19.38 28.94 13.89
N ASP A 35 20.37 29.79 14.13
CA ASP A 35 21.74 29.63 13.61
C ASP A 35 22.53 28.66 14.48
N ASP A 36 22.84 27.48 13.92
CA ASP A 36 23.59 26.40 14.56
C ASP A 36 25.11 26.63 14.48
N GLY A 37 25.57 27.83 14.82
CA GLY A 37 26.98 28.21 14.78
C GLY A 37 27.57 28.27 13.37
N SER A 38 26.87 28.91 12.43
CA SER A 38 27.37 29.13 11.05
C SER A 38 28.63 29.99 11.01
N ASP A 39 29.31 29.99 9.87
CA ASP A 39 30.48 30.82 9.60
C ASP A 39 30.19 32.33 9.60
N ALA A 40 31.24 33.15 9.72
CA ALA A 40 31.11 34.61 9.77
C ALA A 40 30.36 35.22 8.56
N PRO A 41 30.59 34.78 7.30
CA PRO A 41 29.80 35.23 6.15
C PRO A 41 28.29 34.95 6.30
N THR A 42 27.92 33.74 6.73
CA THR A 42 26.51 33.38 6.94
C THR A 42 25.90 34.22 8.06
N GLN A 43 26.64 34.44 9.17
CA GLN A 43 26.18 35.28 10.27
C GLN A 43 25.93 36.74 9.87
N GLN A 44 26.76 37.31 8.98
CA GLN A 44 26.55 38.65 8.43
C GLN A 44 25.24 38.73 7.64
N VAL A 45 25.00 37.75 6.75
CA VAL A 45 23.75 37.64 5.98
C VAL A 45 22.54 37.53 6.91
N LEU A 46 22.62 36.68 7.94
CA LEU A 46 21.54 36.53 8.93
C LEU A 46 21.28 37.82 9.72
N THR A 47 22.31 38.59 10.04
CA THR A 47 22.17 39.90 10.71
C THR A 47 21.41 40.88 9.82
N ALA A 48 21.79 40.97 8.54
CA ALA A 48 21.12 41.84 7.58
C ALA A 48 19.65 41.44 7.35
N LEU A 49 19.37 40.12 7.27
CA LEU A 49 18.01 39.61 7.14
C LEU A 49 17.17 39.87 8.39
N ALA A 50 17.74 39.74 9.59
CA ALA A 50 17.06 40.08 10.84
C ALA A 50 16.66 41.56 10.89
N ALA A 51 17.53 42.46 10.42
CA ALA A 51 17.21 43.89 10.30
C ALA A 51 16.13 44.16 9.24
N ARG A 52 16.22 43.51 8.08
CA ARG A 52 15.25 43.67 6.97
C ARG A 52 13.84 43.18 7.35
N TYR A 53 13.73 42.09 8.09
CA TYR A 53 12.48 41.51 8.52
C TYR A 53 12.19 41.81 10.00
N ALA A 54 12.66 42.96 10.50
CA ALA A 54 12.41 43.41 11.86
C ALA A 54 10.90 43.40 12.17
N GLY A 55 10.53 42.77 13.30
CA GLY A 55 9.14 42.57 13.72
C GLY A 55 8.53 41.22 13.30
N THR A 56 9.01 40.60 12.23
CA THR A 56 8.52 39.28 11.76
C THR A 56 9.53 38.17 12.04
N MET A 57 10.82 38.46 11.92
CA MET A 57 11.92 37.50 12.13
C MET A 57 12.60 37.74 13.48
N THR A 58 12.84 36.66 14.23
CA THR A 58 13.73 36.62 15.40
C THR A 58 14.90 35.69 15.09
N LEU A 59 16.12 36.18 15.32
CA LEU A 59 17.34 35.38 15.15
C LEU A 59 17.81 34.84 16.51
N LEU A 60 18.01 33.53 16.59
CA LEU A 60 18.59 32.83 17.74
C LEU A 60 19.94 32.23 17.31
N ARG A 61 21.01 32.51 18.05
CA ARG A 61 22.35 32.01 17.73
C ARG A 61 22.84 31.03 18.77
N LEU A 62 23.24 29.85 18.31
CA LEU A 62 23.97 28.87 19.10
C LEU A 62 25.47 29.17 19.04
N PRO A 63 26.23 28.97 20.13
CA PRO A 63 27.65 29.32 20.21
C PRO A 63 28.54 28.43 19.31
N ALA A 64 28.08 27.22 18.96
CA ALA A 64 28.79 26.28 18.11
C ALA A 64 27.80 25.31 17.45
N ASN A 65 28.23 24.65 16.36
CA ASN A 65 27.44 23.62 15.67
C ASN A 65 27.19 22.40 16.54
N ARG A 66 25.93 22.20 16.90
CA ARG A 66 25.43 21.05 17.68
C ARG A 66 24.60 20.09 16.83
N GLY A 67 24.24 20.48 15.62
CA GLY A 67 23.49 19.73 14.64
C GLY A 67 22.05 20.23 14.47
N LYS A 68 21.47 19.93 13.29
CA LYS A 68 20.09 20.27 12.92
C LYS A 68 19.06 20.00 14.03
N GLY A 69 19.11 18.82 14.64
CA GLY A 69 18.18 18.45 15.71
C GLY A 69 18.31 19.35 16.95
N ALA A 70 19.52 19.76 17.32
CA ALA A 70 19.72 20.73 18.41
C ALA A 70 19.14 22.10 18.06
N ALA A 71 19.37 22.59 16.83
CA ALA A 71 18.81 23.85 16.37
C ALA A 71 17.27 23.84 16.35
N VAL A 72 16.66 22.75 15.86
CA VAL A 72 15.20 22.59 15.88
C VAL A 72 14.65 22.54 17.30
N MET A 73 15.28 21.76 18.19
CA MET A 73 14.85 21.67 19.60
C MET A 73 14.93 23.03 20.31
N GLU A 74 15.98 23.81 20.06
CA GLU A 74 16.10 25.15 20.62
C GLU A 74 15.03 26.09 20.08
N GLY A 75 14.77 26.04 18.76
CA GLY A 75 13.69 26.81 18.15
C GLY A 75 12.31 26.47 18.69
N LEU A 76 12.03 25.19 18.95
CA LEU A 76 10.78 24.73 19.56
C LEU A 76 10.63 25.21 21.02
N ARG A 77 11.70 25.16 21.82
CA ARG A 77 11.70 25.72 23.18
C ARG A 77 11.50 27.24 23.18
N ALA A 78 12.18 27.94 22.27
CA ALA A 78 12.03 29.37 22.10
C ALA A 78 10.62 29.76 21.63
N ALA A 79 9.96 28.90 20.84
CA ALA A 79 8.57 29.05 20.47
C ALA A 79 7.64 28.89 21.68
N ARG A 80 7.87 27.86 22.52
CA ARG A 80 7.12 27.64 23.76
C ARG A 80 7.23 28.81 24.72
N ALA A 81 8.45 29.32 24.93
CA ALA A 81 8.71 30.46 25.83
C ALA A 81 8.00 31.75 25.38
N ARG A 82 7.69 31.87 24.08
CA ARG A 82 6.94 32.99 23.50
C ARG A 82 5.44 32.75 23.44
N GLY A 83 4.95 31.62 23.96
CA GLY A 83 3.53 31.30 24.02
C GLY A 83 2.92 30.80 22.70
N TYR A 84 3.72 30.37 21.73
CA TYR A 84 3.19 29.76 20.52
C TYR A 84 2.68 28.34 20.80
N ARG A 85 1.49 28.03 20.29
CA ARG A 85 0.87 26.70 20.41
C ARG A 85 1.37 25.72 19.34
N HIS A 86 1.69 26.24 18.17
CA HIS A 86 2.13 25.45 17.02
C HIS A 86 3.42 26.02 16.42
N ALA A 87 4.31 25.13 16.00
CA ALA A 87 5.55 25.52 15.34
C ALA A 87 5.76 24.70 14.07
N ILE A 88 5.94 25.39 12.95
CA ILE A 88 6.29 24.80 11.66
C ILE A 88 7.81 24.67 11.57
N GLN A 89 8.35 23.47 11.47
CA GLN A 89 9.74 23.23 11.08
C GLN A 89 9.83 23.30 9.54
N ILE A 90 10.76 24.10 9.02
CA ILE A 90 11.13 24.11 7.60
C ILE A 90 12.62 24.39 7.44
N ASP A 91 13.30 23.62 6.58
CA ASP A 91 14.75 23.72 6.40
C ASP A 91 15.14 24.98 5.59
N ALA A 92 16.30 25.57 5.90
CA ALA A 92 16.79 26.80 5.25
C ALA A 92 17.23 26.63 3.78
N ASP A 93 17.41 25.40 3.32
CA ASP A 93 17.95 25.04 2.01
C ASP A 93 17.04 25.37 0.81
N GLY A 94 15.79 25.75 1.08
CA GLY A 94 14.82 26.13 0.06
C GLY A 94 14.22 24.97 -0.73
N GLN A 95 14.41 23.72 -0.29
CA GLN A 95 13.87 22.55 -0.99
C GLN A 95 12.36 22.41 -0.87
N HIS A 96 11.75 22.98 0.17
CA HIS A 96 10.33 22.82 0.46
C HIS A 96 9.50 23.95 -0.16
N ASP A 97 8.33 23.62 -0.71
CA ASP A 97 7.39 24.60 -1.25
C ASP A 97 6.67 25.36 -0.13
N ALA A 98 7.07 26.61 0.09
CA ALA A 98 6.47 27.49 1.10
C ALA A 98 4.97 27.72 0.85
N ALA A 99 4.46 27.59 -0.38
CA ALA A 99 3.04 27.75 -0.68
C ALA A 99 2.14 26.74 0.04
N ASP A 100 2.71 25.66 0.60
CA ASP A 100 1.97 24.70 1.41
C ASP A 100 1.80 25.13 2.88
N VAL A 101 2.50 26.17 3.37
CA VAL A 101 2.39 26.65 4.77
C VAL A 101 0.94 26.85 5.22
N PRO A 102 0.05 27.52 4.44
CA PRO A 102 -1.36 27.66 4.82
C PRO A 102 -2.09 26.32 5.02
N LYS A 103 -1.74 25.28 4.26
CA LYS A 103 -2.35 23.94 4.39
C LYS A 103 -1.99 23.30 5.73
N PHE A 104 -0.73 23.46 6.18
CA PHE A 104 -0.29 22.96 7.49
C PHE A 104 -0.99 23.70 8.62
N VAL A 105 -1.09 25.02 8.54
CA VAL A 105 -1.80 25.84 9.54
C VAL A 105 -3.27 25.44 9.62
N ALA A 106 -3.95 25.29 8.48
CA ALA A 106 -5.35 24.86 8.45
C ALA A 106 -5.55 23.46 9.04
N ALA A 107 -4.63 22.53 8.78
CA ALA A 107 -4.67 21.19 9.36
C ALA A 107 -4.46 21.20 10.88
N ALA A 108 -3.54 22.03 11.38
CA ALA A 108 -3.32 22.20 12.82
C ALA A 108 -4.50 22.90 13.52
N GLN A 109 -5.23 23.78 12.82
CA GLN A 109 -6.46 24.35 13.37
C GLN A 109 -7.58 23.29 13.49
N ALA A 110 -7.66 22.37 12.52
CA ALA A 110 -8.63 21.28 12.55
C ALA A 110 -8.28 20.20 13.59
N GLU A 111 -7.00 19.93 13.79
CA GLU A 111 -6.48 18.92 14.71
C GLU A 111 -5.34 19.50 15.57
N PRO A 112 -5.64 20.30 16.60
CA PRO A 112 -4.64 21.07 17.37
C PRO A 112 -3.57 20.24 18.08
N ASP A 113 -3.90 19.01 18.45
CA ASP A 113 -3.02 18.12 19.21
C ASP A 113 -2.24 17.14 18.30
N ALA A 114 -2.47 17.20 16.98
CA ALA A 114 -1.83 16.32 16.01
C ALA A 114 -0.52 16.90 15.48
N VAL A 115 0.43 16.02 15.16
CA VAL A 115 1.62 16.36 14.37
C VAL A 115 1.26 16.34 12.89
N ILE A 116 1.51 17.44 12.19
CA ILE A 116 1.26 17.53 10.75
C ILE A 116 2.56 17.27 10.00
N LEU A 117 2.57 16.29 9.10
CA LEU A 117 3.75 15.84 8.36
C LEU A 117 3.63 16.16 6.87
N GLY A 118 4.70 16.74 6.31
CA GLY A 118 4.90 16.81 4.87
C GLY A 118 5.30 15.45 4.30
N ARG A 119 4.64 15.05 3.21
CA ARG A 119 5.06 13.93 2.37
C ARG A 119 5.47 14.44 0.99
N PRO A 120 6.73 14.30 0.59
CA PRO A 120 7.18 14.76 -0.71
C PRO A 120 6.43 14.05 -1.83
N ARG A 121 5.97 14.82 -2.81
CA ARG A 121 5.75 14.33 -4.17
C ARG A 121 7.05 14.54 -4.94
N PHE A 122 7.69 13.45 -5.32
CA PHE A 122 8.94 13.48 -6.08
C PHE A 122 8.65 13.64 -7.57
N ASP A 123 9.45 14.45 -8.24
CA ASP A 123 9.59 14.45 -9.69
C ASP A 123 10.82 13.62 -10.11
N ASP A 124 11.11 13.55 -11.41
CA ASP A 124 12.17 12.69 -11.96
C ASP A 124 13.60 13.14 -11.57
N SER A 125 13.77 14.27 -10.86
CA SER A 125 15.08 14.84 -10.50
C SER A 125 15.77 14.17 -9.31
N VAL A 126 15.09 13.25 -8.59
CA VAL A 126 15.60 12.69 -7.33
C VAL A 126 16.67 11.61 -7.55
N PRO A 127 17.85 11.71 -6.90
CA PRO A 127 18.84 10.63 -6.90
C PRO A 127 18.28 9.32 -6.31
N LYS A 128 18.29 8.24 -7.09
CA LYS A 128 17.73 6.92 -6.71
C LYS A 128 18.27 6.39 -5.38
N ALA A 129 19.54 6.65 -5.05
CA ALA A 129 20.15 6.24 -3.77
C ALA A 129 19.47 6.91 -2.54
N ARG A 130 19.10 8.19 -2.64
CA ARG A 130 18.38 8.91 -1.58
C ARG A 130 16.95 8.38 -1.41
N LEU A 131 16.31 7.97 -2.51
CA LEU A 131 14.98 7.35 -2.47
C LEU A 131 15.00 6.00 -1.72
N TYR A 132 16.02 5.17 -1.96
CA TYR A 132 16.13 3.87 -1.29
C TYR A 132 16.51 3.99 0.19
N GLY A 133 17.46 4.86 0.53
CA GLY A 133 17.81 5.15 1.93
C GLY A 133 16.59 5.66 2.72
N ARG A 134 15.81 6.54 2.11
CA ARG A 134 14.55 7.04 2.67
C ARG A 134 13.51 5.96 2.94
N TYR A 135 13.32 5.05 1.98
CA TYR A 135 12.39 3.95 2.13
C TYR A 135 12.78 2.99 3.27
N LEU A 136 14.09 2.73 3.43
CA LEU A 136 14.59 1.89 4.53
C LEU A 136 14.27 2.51 5.90
N THR A 137 14.49 3.82 6.06
CA THR A 137 14.15 4.56 7.28
C THR A 137 12.65 4.50 7.60
N HIS A 138 11.78 4.62 6.60
CA HIS A 138 10.32 4.53 6.80
C HIS A 138 9.91 3.14 7.29
N ALA A 139 10.50 2.08 6.72
CA ALA A 139 10.22 0.72 7.14
C ALA A 139 10.58 0.49 8.62
N TRP A 140 11.71 1.02 9.08
CA TRP A 140 12.11 0.95 10.49
C TRP A 140 11.18 1.73 11.41
N VAL A 141 10.80 2.95 11.04
CA VAL A 141 9.81 3.75 11.81
C VAL A 141 8.48 3.01 11.94
N TRP A 142 8.04 2.29 10.91
CA TRP A 142 6.82 1.48 11.00
C TRP A 142 6.95 0.30 11.95
N ILE A 143 8.13 -0.33 12.00
CA ILE A 143 8.42 -1.40 12.96
C ILE A 143 8.42 -0.83 14.38
N GLU A 144 9.09 0.29 14.59
CA GLU A 144 9.27 0.93 15.90
C GLU A 144 7.97 1.48 16.48
N THR A 145 7.09 1.98 15.63
CA THR A 145 5.75 2.45 16.05
C THR A 145 4.71 1.34 16.04
N LEU A 146 5.06 0.19 15.45
CA LEU A 146 4.12 -0.82 14.98
C LEU A 146 3.02 -0.23 14.08
N SER A 147 3.22 0.97 13.49
CA SER A 147 2.20 1.75 12.80
C SER A 147 2.58 2.26 11.41
N LEU A 148 1.56 2.62 10.62
CA LEU A 148 1.71 3.22 9.29
C LEU A 148 1.35 4.72 9.31
N ASP A 149 1.12 5.30 10.49
CA ASP A 149 0.66 6.68 10.65
C ASP A 149 1.73 7.72 10.27
N ILE A 150 3.00 7.31 10.21
CA ILE A 150 4.13 8.13 9.76
C ILE A 150 4.59 7.59 8.40
N PRO A 151 4.03 8.07 7.28
CA PRO A 151 4.39 7.58 5.95
C PRO A 151 5.76 8.06 5.49
N ASP A 152 6.26 9.17 6.06
CA ASP A 152 7.58 9.72 5.79
C ASP A 152 8.15 10.38 7.06
N ALA A 153 9.30 9.88 7.52
CA ALA A 153 9.97 10.35 8.72
C ALA A 153 11.22 11.22 8.45
N MET A 154 11.49 11.54 7.19
CA MET A 154 12.70 12.28 6.76
C MET A 154 12.39 13.62 6.12
N CYS A 155 11.13 13.91 5.77
CA CYS A 155 10.75 15.24 5.30
C CYS A 155 10.92 16.25 6.45
N GLY A 156 11.63 17.35 6.20
CA GLY A 156 11.86 18.41 7.20
C GLY A 156 10.68 19.34 7.39
N PHE A 157 9.68 19.30 6.50
CA PHE A 157 8.50 20.16 6.57
C PHE A 157 7.41 19.57 7.47
N ARG A 158 7.27 20.12 8.68
CA ARG A 158 6.40 19.57 9.72
C ARG A 158 5.79 20.68 10.56
N LEU A 159 4.66 20.42 11.19
CA LEU A 159 4.09 21.28 12.21
C LEU A 159 3.87 20.47 13.49
N TYR A 160 4.39 20.98 14.60
CA TYR A 160 4.29 20.35 15.91
C TYR A 160 3.36 21.14 16.85
N PRO A 161 2.57 20.45 17.70
CA PRO A 161 2.04 21.03 18.92
C PRO A 161 3.20 21.28 19.90
N VAL A 162 3.47 22.56 20.19
CA VAL A 162 4.71 23.02 20.83
C VAL A 162 4.88 22.46 22.24
N ASP A 163 3.83 22.46 23.05
CA ASP A 163 3.93 21.95 24.43
C ASP A 163 4.25 20.45 24.46
N ALA A 164 3.50 19.64 23.71
CA ALA A 164 3.69 18.19 23.69
C ALA A 164 5.07 17.79 23.16
N VAL A 165 5.62 18.51 22.17
CA VAL A 165 6.96 18.24 21.65
C VAL A 165 8.05 18.69 22.62
N CYS A 166 7.91 19.85 23.27
CA CYS A 166 8.87 20.31 24.27
C CYS A 166 8.89 19.40 25.51
N GLU A 167 7.74 18.93 25.99
CA GLU A 167 7.67 17.92 27.06
C GLU A 167 8.38 16.62 26.70
N LEU A 168 8.44 16.26 25.41
CA LEU A 168 9.22 15.11 24.97
C LEU A 168 10.71 15.44 24.99
N ILE A 169 11.08 16.57 24.40
CA ILE A 169 12.45 17.06 24.31
C ILE A 169 13.10 17.15 25.71
N ASP A 170 12.35 17.57 26.73
CA ASP A 170 12.87 17.76 28.08
C ASP A 170 12.91 16.46 28.91
N ALA A 171 12.12 15.46 28.54
CA ALA A 171 12.02 14.21 29.29
C ALA A 171 12.99 13.12 28.85
N VAL A 172 13.46 13.14 27.60
CA VAL A 172 14.34 12.09 27.06
C VAL A 172 15.44 12.67 26.18
N PRO A 173 16.65 12.08 26.20
CA PRO A 173 17.73 12.52 25.32
C PRO A 173 17.41 12.14 23.88
N LEU A 174 17.16 13.15 23.04
CA LEU A 174 16.98 13.03 21.60
C LEU A 174 18.30 13.24 20.85
N PRO A 175 18.49 12.64 19.66
CA PRO A 175 19.64 12.93 18.80
C PRO A 175 19.69 14.41 18.42
N THR A 176 20.88 14.97 18.28
CA THR A 176 21.05 16.38 17.91
C THR A 176 21.30 16.59 16.42
N ARG A 177 21.50 15.53 15.63
CA ARG A 177 21.80 15.57 14.19
C ARG A 177 20.69 14.91 13.38
N MET A 178 20.97 14.45 12.16
CA MET A 178 19.97 13.96 11.20
C MET A 178 19.03 12.85 11.73
N ALA A 179 19.49 11.99 12.65
CA ALA A 179 18.64 10.96 13.26
C ALA A 179 17.46 11.55 14.07
N PHE A 180 17.55 12.81 14.48
CA PHE A 180 16.49 13.54 15.18
C PHE A 180 15.16 13.46 14.45
N ASP A 181 15.18 13.70 13.13
CA ASP A 181 13.98 13.81 12.31
C ASP A 181 13.13 12.53 12.37
N SER A 182 13.74 11.35 12.47
CA SER A 182 12.98 10.09 12.62
C SER A 182 12.66 9.77 14.08
N GLU A 183 13.61 9.94 14.99
CA GLU A 183 13.45 9.54 16.39
C GLU A 183 12.38 10.35 17.13
N ILE A 184 12.26 11.66 16.84
CA ILE A 184 11.26 12.49 17.49
C ILE A 184 9.84 12.03 17.16
N LEU A 185 9.56 11.66 15.91
CA LEU A 185 8.22 11.22 15.49
C LEU A 185 7.84 9.89 16.14
N VAL A 186 8.78 8.94 16.18
CA VAL A 186 8.57 7.63 16.84
C VAL A 186 8.22 7.82 18.32
N ARG A 187 8.94 8.70 19.02
CA ARG A 187 8.71 8.94 20.44
C ARG A 187 7.43 9.72 20.72
N LEU A 188 7.04 10.68 19.87
CA LEU A 188 5.74 11.34 19.94
C LEU A 188 4.60 10.33 19.69
N HIS A 189 4.78 9.42 18.74
CA HIS A 189 3.82 8.33 18.52
C HIS A 189 3.72 7.41 19.74
N TRP A 190 4.82 7.06 20.40
CA TRP A 190 4.76 6.30 21.65
C TRP A 190 4.09 7.04 22.81
N ARG A 191 4.04 8.38 22.77
CA ARG A 191 3.24 9.19 23.69
C ARG A 191 1.76 9.28 23.32
N GLY A 192 1.39 8.80 22.13
CA GLY A 192 0.00 8.70 21.69
C GLY A 192 -0.50 9.92 20.91
N LEU A 193 0.40 10.78 20.42
CA LEU A 193 0.01 11.88 19.55
C LEU A 193 -0.53 11.34 18.21
N ALA A 194 -1.54 12.02 17.67
CA ALA A 194 -2.06 11.75 16.34
C ALA A 194 -1.14 12.34 15.25
N PHE A 195 -1.18 11.76 14.05
CA PHE A 195 -0.41 12.22 12.90
C PHE A 195 -1.33 12.45 11.71
N ARG A 196 -1.14 13.58 11.02
CA ARG A 196 -1.84 13.91 9.77
C ARG A 196 -0.83 14.24 8.69
N THR A 197 -0.99 13.63 7.51
CA THR A 197 -0.06 13.82 6.39
C THR A 197 -0.65 14.75 5.35
N ILE A 198 0.16 15.70 4.88
CA ILE A 198 -0.11 16.59 3.76
C ILE A 198 0.94 16.32 2.68
N GLU A 199 0.50 16.12 1.45
CA GLU A 199 1.43 15.99 0.33
C GLU A 199 1.97 17.36 -0.06
N THR A 200 3.30 17.47 -0.16
CA THR A 200 4.03 18.71 -0.42
C THR A 200 5.04 18.53 -1.54
N ARG A 201 5.30 19.58 -2.31
CA ARG A 201 6.32 19.55 -3.38
C ARG A 201 7.70 19.79 -2.77
N VAL A 202 8.67 18.98 -3.17
CA VAL A 202 10.09 19.15 -2.77
C VAL A 202 10.92 19.29 -4.03
N ILE A 203 11.71 20.35 -4.11
CA ILE A 203 12.59 20.69 -5.22
C ILE A 203 14.02 20.40 -4.78
N TYR A 204 14.78 19.65 -5.58
CA TYR A 204 16.21 19.42 -5.34
C TYR A 204 17.05 20.31 -6.26
N PRO A 205 17.57 21.45 -5.77
CA PRO A 205 18.46 22.28 -6.58
C PRO A 205 19.75 21.53 -6.92
N ALA A 206 20.20 21.66 -8.18
CA ALA A 206 21.39 20.97 -8.69
C ALA A 206 22.67 21.29 -7.89
N ASP A 207 22.76 22.51 -7.35
CA ASP A 207 23.90 23.01 -6.57
C ASP A 207 23.67 22.93 -5.04
N GLY A 208 22.70 22.13 -4.60
CA GLY A 208 22.34 22.00 -3.19
C GLY A 208 23.47 21.40 -2.34
N VAL A 209 24.05 22.21 -1.45
CA VAL A 209 25.03 21.74 -0.46
C VAL A 209 24.34 20.82 0.54
N SER A 210 24.81 19.57 0.64
CA SER A 210 24.28 18.57 1.58
C SER A 210 25.32 18.30 2.65
N HIS A 211 25.09 18.75 3.88
CA HIS A 211 25.95 18.49 5.04
C HIS A 211 25.83 17.06 5.63
N PHE A 212 25.41 16.09 4.82
CA PHE A 212 25.22 14.69 5.21
C PHE A 212 26.53 13.90 5.07
N ASP A 213 27.09 13.44 6.19
CA ASP A 213 28.26 12.55 6.19
C ASP A 213 27.78 11.11 6.04
N VAL A 214 28.02 10.54 4.85
CA VAL A 214 27.47 9.23 4.46
C VAL A 214 27.83 8.12 5.44
N TRP A 215 29.00 8.13 6.06
CA TRP A 215 29.41 7.05 6.96
C TRP A 215 28.94 7.32 8.40
N ARG A 216 29.25 8.50 8.93
CA ARG A 216 28.97 8.82 10.34
C ARG A 216 27.47 8.96 10.59
N ASP A 217 26.72 9.55 9.67
CA ASP A 217 25.29 9.74 9.85
C ASP A 217 24.50 8.43 9.67
N ASN A 218 24.92 7.54 8.77
CA ASN A 218 24.31 6.21 8.65
C ASN A 218 24.53 5.35 9.91
N VAL A 219 25.70 5.43 10.55
CA VAL A 219 25.95 4.74 11.83
C VAL A 219 25.06 5.30 12.94
N ARG A 220 24.94 6.63 13.03
CA ARG A 220 24.06 7.29 14.02
C ARG A 220 22.59 6.96 13.82
N ILE A 221 22.12 6.97 12.57
CA ILE A 221 20.75 6.60 12.20
C ILE A 221 20.50 5.13 12.57
N SER A 222 21.41 4.22 12.23
CA SER A 222 21.30 2.80 12.57
C SER A 222 21.26 2.56 14.09
N ALA A 223 22.11 3.27 14.85
CA ALA A 223 22.11 3.20 16.31
C ALA A 223 20.82 3.74 16.94
N SER A 224 20.25 4.82 16.39
CA SER A 224 18.95 5.37 16.79
C SER A 224 17.84 4.34 16.57
N HIS A 225 17.73 3.77 15.37
CA HIS A 225 16.73 2.73 15.07
C HIS A 225 16.91 1.48 15.96
N THR A 226 18.14 1.07 16.24
CA THR A 226 18.41 -0.07 17.14
C THR A 226 17.86 0.20 18.55
N ARG A 227 18.11 1.39 19.10
CA ARG A 227 17.55 1.82 20.40
C ARG A 227 16.03 1.92 20.37
N LEU A 228 15.46 2.39 19.25
CA LEU A 228 14.02 2.52 19.09
C LEU A 228 13.33 1.15 18.98
N VAL A 229 13.90 0.19 18.27
CA VAL A 229 13.38 -1.18 18.23
C VAL A 229 13.42 -1.82 19.61
N ALA A 230 14.52 -1.71 20.34
CA ALA A 230 14.60 -2.20 21.72
C ALA A 230 13.55 -1.53 22.63
N GLY A 231 13.39 -0.20 22.52
CA GLY A 231 12.38 0.56 23.25
C GLY A 231 10.95 0.21 22.86
N MET A 232 10.71 -0.12 21.60
CA MET A 232 9.43 -0.60 21.08
C MET A 232 9.09 -1.96 21.69
N LEU A 233 10.02 -2.90 21.75
CA LEU A 233 9.77 -4.25 22.28
C LEU A 233 9.26 -4.19 23.74
N MET A 234 9.85 -3.32 24.56
CA MET A 234 9.37 -3.08 25.93
C MET A 234 7.97 -2.47 25.99
N ARG A 235 7.62 -1.65 24.99
CA ARG A 235 6.34 -0.92 24.91
C ARG A 235 5.29 -1.66 24.07
N ALA A 236 5.65 -2.76 23.43
CA ALA A 236 4.80 -3.48 22.48
C ALA A 236 3.44 -3.86 23.08
N PRO A 237 3.34 -4.36 24.33
CA PRO A 237 2.03 -4.64 24.94
C PRO A 237 1.14 -3.39 25.04
N LEU A 238 1.70 -2.25 25.45
CA LEU A 238 0.97 -0.98 25.59
C LEU A 238 0.61 -0.38 24.23
N LEU A 239 1.52 -0.39 23.25
CA LEU A 239 1.29 0.10 21.89
C LEU A 239 0.21 -0.72 21.19
N VAL A 240 0.24 -2.05 21.37
CA VAL A 240 -0.82 -2.95 20.90
C VAL A 240 -2.12 -2.67 21.65
N ALA A 241 -2.12 -2.57 22.98
CA ALA A 241 -3.32 -2.28 23.76
C ALA A 241 -3.97 -0.94 23.37
N ARG A 242 -3.19 0.14 23.18
CA ARG A 242 -3.69 1.44 22.72
C ARG A 242 -4.33 1.36 21.34
N ARG A 243 -3.79 0.57 20.42
CA ARG A 243 -4.44 0.30 19.13
C ARG A 243 -5.74 -0.48 19.24
N LEU A 244 -5.83 -1.35 20.24
CA LEU A 244 -7.04 -2.13 20.50
C LEU A 244 -8.12 -1.31 21.22
N VAL A 245 -7.73 -0.34 22.05
CA VAL A 245 -8.63 0.52 22.85
C VAL A 245 -9.03 1.81 22.11
N GLY A 246 -8.11 2.47 21.38
CA GLY A 246 -8.39 3.68 20.60
C GLY A 246 -9.39 3.46 19.45
N ARG A 247 -9.66 2.20 19.09
CA ARG A 247 -10.74 1.81 18.16
C ARG A 247 -12.14 1.73 18.81
N ARG A 248 -12.27 1.89 20.13
CA ARG A 248 -13.57 1.83 20.83
C ARG A 248 -14.23 3.19 21.06
N GLY A 249 -13.52 4.31 20.86
CA GLY A 249 -14.03 5.67 21.15
C GLY A 249 -14.33 6.55 19.94
N ALA A 250 -14.02 6.12 18.71
CA ALA A 250 -14.40 6.85 17.51
C ALA A 250 -15.76 6.34 17.02
N ALA A 251 -16.80 7.17 17.11
CA ALA A 251 -18.01 6.98 16.33
C ALA A 251 -17.61 6.78 14.86
N PRO A 252 -18.23 5.84 14.12
CA PRO A 252 -17.90 5.61 12.72
C PRO A 252 -18.38 6.82 11.92
N THR A 253 -17.51 7.81 11.74
CA THR A 253 -17.75 8.86 10.73
C THR A 253 -17.84 8.15 9.39
N ALA A 254 -19.02 8.26 8.78
CA ALA A 254 -19.38 7.67 7.50
C ALA A 254 -18.41 8.08 6.38
N ARG A 255 -17.37 7.28 6.22
CA ARG A 255 -16.71 6.97 4.96
C ARG A 255 -15.82 5.77 5.24
N ALA A 256 -16.28 4.60 4.83
CA ALA A 256 -15.46 3.41 4.76
C ALA A 256 -14.22 3.74 3.91
N ARG A 257 -13.13 4.10 4.60
CA ARG A 257 -11.87 4.51 3.99
C ARG A 257 -11.20 3.24 3.46
N ALA A 258 -11.50 2.95 2.19
CA ALA A 258 -10.59 2.40 1.20
C ALA A 258 -9.61 1.32 1.70
N TRP A 259 -10.09 0.09 1.83
CA TRP A 259 -9.29 -1.11 2.08
C TRP A 259 -8.26 -1.42 0.96
N TRP A 260 -8.38 -0.75 -0.19
CA TRP A 260 -7.55 -0.87 -1.39
C TRP A 260 -6.28 -0.01 -1.40
N ARG A 261 -5.98 0.77 -0.35
CA ARG A 261 -4.69 1.47 -0.18
C ARG A 261 -3.63 0.67 0.57
N THR A 262 -3.85 -0.63 0.79
CA THR A 262 -2.88 -1.49 1.46
C THR A 262 -1.82 -1.94 0.43
N PRO A 263 -0.58 -1.44 0.46
CA PRO A 263 0.47 -1.94 -0.42
C PRO A 263 0.71 -3.43 -0.15
N GLU A 264 0.77 -4.24 -1.21
CA GLU A 264 1.27 -5.61 -1.09
C GLU A 264 2.73 -5.56 -0.63
N ARG A 265 2.98 -6.11 0.55
CA ARG A 265 4.29 -6.17 1.20
C ARG A 265 5.17 -7.22 0.53
N GLY A 266 5.75 -6.90 -0.63
CA GLY A 266 6.80 -7.69 -1.27
C GLY A 266 8.11 -6.91 -1.31
N SER A 267 9.05 -7.18 -0.39
CA SER A 267 10.41 -6.63 -0.52
C SER A 267 11.20 -7.47 -1.54
N ARG A 268 11.89 -6.81 -2.49
CA ARG A 268 12.78 -7.48 -3.46
C ARG A 268 13.79 -8.40 -2.76
N LEU A 269 14.25 -7.99 -1.58
CA LEU A 269 15.18 -8.73 -0.73
C LEU A 269 14.53 -9.99 -0.13
N GLY A 270 13.27 -9.91 0.32
CA GLY A 270 12.51 -11.05 0.83
C GLY A 270 12.20 -12.07 -0.26
N MET A 271 11.87 -11.61 -1.47
CA MET A 271 11.71 -12.49 -2.63
C MET A 271 13.05 -13.15 -3.06
N ALA A 272 14.17 -12.41 -3.03
CA ALA A 272 15.49 -12.98 -3.30
C ALA A 272 15.89 -14.02 -2.23
N LEU A 273 15.64 -13.75 -0.95
CA LEU A 273 15.86 -14.67 0.17
C LEU A 273 14.97 -15.93 0.06
N LEU A 274 13.71 -15.78 -0.33
CA LEU A 274 12.81 -16.91 -0.61
C LEU A 274 13.31 -17.74 -1.80
N ALA A 275 13.78 -17.11 -2.89
CA ALA A 275 14.41 -17.82 -4.02
C ALA A 275 15.66 -18.58 -3.60
N LEU A 276 16.56 -17.94 -2.85
CA LEU A 276 17.79 -18.54 -2.33
C LEU A 276 17.46 -19.71 -1.37
N SER A 277 16.49 -19.52 -0.47
CA SER A 277 16.01 -20.58 0.43
C SER A 277 15.44 -21.76 -0.35
N CYS A 278 14.61 -21.52 -1.36
CA CYS A 278 14.08 -22.57 -2.24
C CYS A 278 15.18 -23.30 -3.00
N ARG A 279 16.30 -22.64 -3.34
CA ARG A 279 17.44 -23.24 -4.04
C ARG A 279 18.29 -24.10 -3.12
N TRP A 280 18.48 -23.69 -1.86
CA TRP A 280 19.38 -24.37 -0.93
C TRP A 280 18.71 -25.43 -0.07
N PHE A 281 17.44 -25.22 0.31
CA PHE A 281 16.73 -26.09 1.26
C PHE A 281 15.49 -26.77 0.68
N GLY A 282 15.11 -26.43 -0.55
CA GLY A 282 13.97 -27.01 -1.27
C GLY A 282 12.60 -26.51 -0.79
N LYS A 283 11.58 -26.78 -1.61
CA LYS A 283 10.20 -26.27 -1.43
C LYS A 283 9.58 -26.63 -0.08
N ARG A 284 9.79 -27.86 0.39
CA ARG A 284 9.18 -28.38 1.64
C ARG A 284 9.68 -27.62 2.87
N PHE A 285 10.98 -27.36 2.94
CA PHE A 285 11.58 -26.63 4.06
C PHE A 285 11.23 -25.13 4.04
N THR A 286 11.30 -24.50 2.87
CA THR A 286 10.91 -23.08 2.74
C THR A 286 9.42 -22.87 3.07
N SER A 287 8.55 -23.84 2.77
CA SER A 287 7.14 -23.76 3.17
C SER A 287 6.94 -23.74 4.69
N CYS A 288 7.86 -24.29 5.50
CA CYS A 288 7.77 -24.23 6.96
C CYS A 288 7.83 -22.78 7.47
N TRP A 289 8.57 -21.89 6.78
CA TRP A 289 8.66 -20.47 7.12
C TRP A 289 7.32 -19.72 6.97
N LEU A 290 6.38 -20.27 6.19
CA LEU A 290 5.03 -19.69 6.07
C LEU A 290 4.25 -19.80 7.37
N HIS A 291 4.47 -20.83 8.18
CA HIS A 291 3.72 -21.06 9.42
C HIS A 291 3.87 -19.95 10.47
N PRO A 292 5.07 -19.48 10.84
CA PRO A 292 5.21 -18.37 11.78
C PRO A 292 4.70 -17.04 11.20
N ILE A 293 4.90 -16.80 9.90
CA ILE A 293 4.41 -15.59 9.22
C ILE A 293 2.87 -15.55 9.26
N VAL A 294 2.23 -16.65 8.85
CA VAL A 294 0.76 -16.79 8.88
C VAL A 294 0.24 -16.72 10.31
N GLY A 295 0.93 -17.34 11.28
CA GLY A 295 0.58 -17.25 12.69
C GLY A 295 0.53 -15.80 13.18
N TYR A 296 1.54 -15.00 12.85
CA TYR A 296 1.57 -13.57 13.15
C TYR A 296 0.41 -12.81 12.50
N PHE A 297 0.12 -13.05 11.22
CA PHE A 297 -0.99 -12.39 10.52
C PHE A 297 -2.36 -12.80 11.07
N VAL A 298 -2.54 -14.07 11.42
CA VAL A 298 -3.77 -14.58 12.03
C VAL A 298 -3.98 -13.92 13.39
N LEU A 299 -2.94 -13.66 14.18
CA LEU A 299 -3.06 -12.98 15.48
C LEU A 299 -3.36 -11.47 15.33
N THR A 300 -2.64 -10.80 14.43
CA THR A 300 -2.66 -9.33 14.30
C THR A 300 -3.75 -8.79 13.39
N ASN A 301 -4.14 -9.50 12.32
CA ASN A 301 -5.09 -9.03 11.31
C ASN A 301 -6.53 -9.45 11.64
N ARG A 302 -7.17 -8.69 12.53
CA ARG A 302 -8.55 -8.96 12.96
C ARG A 302 -9.58 -8.88 11.82
N THR A 303 -9.39 -7.98 10.85
CA THR A 303 -10.31 -7.80 9.72
C THR A 303 -10.30 -9.00 8.80
N ALA A 304 -9.11 -9.45 8.38
CA ALA A 304 -8.95 -10.65 7.57
C ALA A 304 -9.48 -11.90 8.28
N ARG A 305 -9.22 -12.00 9.59
CA ARG A 305 -9.73 -13.10 10.42
C ARG A 305 -11.27 -13.08 10.51
N ALA A 306 -11.87 -11.92 10.75
CA ALA A 306 -13.32 -11.76 10.80
C ALA A 306 -13.97 -12.09 9.46
N ALA A 307 -13.43 -11.58 8.34
CA ALA A 307 -13.91 -11.90 6.99
C ALA A 307 -13.81 -13.40 6.69
N SER A 308 -12.69 -14.04 7.07
CA SER A 308 -12.50 -15.48 6.95
C SER A 308 -13.53 -16.27 7.77
N HIS A 309 -13.82 -15.85 9.01
CA HIS A 309 -14.87 -16.45 9.83
C HIS A 309 -16.26 -16.30 9.19
N THR A 310 -16.60 -15.12 8.67
CA THR A 310 -17.88 -14.87 7.99
C THR A 310 -18.04 -15.79 6.77
N TYR A 311 -17.00 -15.89 5.93
CA TYR A 311 -17.01 -16.77 4.77
C TYR A 311 -17.20 -18.25 5.15
N ILE A 312 -16.44 -18.75 6.14
CA ILE A 312 -16.52 -20.14 6.60
C ILE A 312 -17.89 -20.45 7.24
N ALA A 313 -18.45 -19.48 7.99
CA ALA A 313 -19.80 -19.60 8.53
C ALA A 313 -20.84 -19.73 7.41
N ARG A 314 -20.76 -18.88 6.37
CA ARG A 314 -21.66 -18.95 5.21
C ARG A 314 -21.54 -20.24 4.41
N LEU A 315 -20.32 -20.71 4.17
CA LEU A 315 -20.07 -22.01 3.53
C LEU A 315 -20.76 -23.17 4.27
N ARG A 316 -20.72 -23.12 5.60
CA ARG A 316 -21.36 -24.13 6.44
C ARG A 316 -22.89 -24.04 6.37
N ASP A 317 -23.43 -22.83 6.44
CA ASP A 317 -24.88 -22.59 6.35
C ASP A 317 -25.41 -23.04 4.96
N ALA A 318 -24.62 -22.87 3.90
CA ALA A 318 -24.84 -23.37 2.55
C ALA A 318 -24.66 -24.90 2.37
N LYS A 319 -24.63 -25.66 3.48
CA LYS A 319 -24.54 -27.14 3.53
C LYS A 319 -23.35 -27.75 2.79
N ALA A 320 -22.20 -27.08 2.74
CA ALA A 320 -20.97 -27.69 2.23
C ALA A 320 -20.51 -28.83 3.16
N ALA A 321 -20.51 -30.07 2.66
CA ALA A 321 -20.02 -31.22 3.43
C ALA A 321 -18.56 -31.01 3.84
N ALA A 322 -18.23 -31.33 5.10
CA ALA A 322 -16.88 -31.30 5.69
C ALA A 322 -16.24 -29.91 6.00
N VAL A 323 -17.04 -28.85 6.20
CA VAL A 323 -16.52 -27.55 6.71
C VAL A 323 -16.54 -27.53 8.24
N PRO A 324 -15.37 -27.40 8.93
CA PRO A 324 -15.33 -27.35 10.40
C PRO A 324 -15.85 -26.03 10.95
N GLN A 325 -16.10 -25.98 12.26
CA GLN A 325 -16.63 -24.78 12.92
C GLN A 325 -15.73 -23.55 12.69
N PRO A 326 -16.33 -22.37 12.44
CA PRO A 326 -15.58 -21.13 12.29
C PRO A 326 -14.84 -20.82 13.59
N GLY A 327 -13.56 -20.51 13.46
CA GLY A 327 -12.67 -20.25 14.58
C GLY A 327 -11.21 -20.13 14.16
N TRP A 328 -10.32 -19.97 15.14
CA TRP A 328 -8.90 -19.69 14.92
C TRP A 328 -8.20 -20.68 13.99
N ARG A 329 -8.49 -21.98 14.12
CA ARG A 329 -7.93 -23.03 13.25
C ARG A 329 -8.39 -22.91 11.80
N SER A 330 -9.66 -22.60 11.59
CA SER A 330 -10.26 -22.45 10.27
C SER A 330 -9.72 -21.21 9.54
N ALA A 331 -9.58 -20.09 10.27
CA ALA A 331 -8.95 -18.87 9.76
C ALA A 331 -7.46 -19.08 9.44
N TYR A 332 -6.74 -19.79 10.32
CA TYR A 332 -5.35 -20.15 10.08
C TYR A 332 -5.18 -21.00 8.83
N ARG A 333 -6.00 -22.04 8.64
CA ARG A 333 -5.96 -22.89 7.44
C ARG A 333 -6.26 -22.10 6.17
N HIS A 334 -7.24 -21.20 6.20
CA HIS A 334 -7.58 -20.33 5.09
C HIS A 334 -6.41 -19.38 4.73
N MET A 335 -5.85 -18.68 5.71
CA MET A 335 -4.71 -17.78 5.48
C MET A 335 -3.43 -18.53 5.09
N LEU A 336 -3.24 -19.74 5.58
CA LEU A 336 -2.14 -20.61 5.18
C LEU A 336 -2.29 -21.06 3.72
N ALA A 337 -3.49 -21.44 3.29
CA ALA A 337 -3.76 -21.79 1.89
C ALA A 337 -3.47 -20.60 0.95
N PHE A 338 -3.83 -19.38 1.35
CA PHE A 338 -3.48 -18.16 0.62
C PHE A 338 -1.96 -17.95 0.52
N ALA A 339 -1.25 -18.07 1.64
CA ALA A 339 0.21 -17.92 1.67
C ALA A 339 0.91 -19.00 0.82
N GLN A 340 0.40 -20.23 0.86
CA GLN A 340 0.90 -21.34 0.04
C GLN A 340 0.64 -21.10 -1.45
N ALA A 341 -0.53 -20.59 -1.84
CA ALA A 341 -0.83 -20.24 -3.23
C ALA A 341 0.11 -19.13 -3.74
N GLY A 342 0.37 -18.11 -2.92
CA GLY A 342 1.36 -17.06 -3.23
C GLY A 342 2.78 -17.59 -3.35
N PHE A 343 3.17 -18.54 -2.49
CA PHE A 343 4.46 -19.21 -2.58
C PHE A 343 4.58 -20.12 -3.81
N ASP A 344 3.55 -20.90 -4.14
CA ASP A 344 3.52 -21.72 -5.35
C ASP A 344 3.57 -20.85 -6.62
N LYS A 345 2.87 -19.70 -6.62
CA LYS A 345 2.97 -18.68 -7.68
C LYS A 345 4.42 -18.20 -7.88
N PHE A 346 5.14 -17.95 -6.78
CA PHE A 346 6.55 -17.60 -6.83
C PHE A 346 7.45 -18.73 -7.38
N VAL A 347 7.20 -19.98 -6.96
CA VAL A 347 7.92 -21.16 -7.50
C VAL A 347 7.69 -21.29 -9.01
N ALA A 348 6.44 -21.14 -9.45
CA ALA A 348 6.07 -21.17 -10.86
C ALA A 348 6.84 -20.11 -11.67
N TRP A 349 6.95 -18.90 -11.13
CA TRP A 349 7.68 -17.79 -11.76
C TRP A 349 9.19 -18.00 -11.82
N SER A 350 9.75 -18.80 -10.91
CA SER A 350 11.17 -19.17 -10.95
C SER A 350 11.53 -20.18 -12.05
N GLY A 351 10.59 -20.48 -12.96
CA GLY A 351 10.79 -21.43 -14.06
C GLY A 351 10.63 -22.90 -13.66
N ARG A 352 10.08 -23.18 -12.48
CA ARG A 352 9.93 -24.52 -11.91
C ARG A 352 8.47 -24.97 -11.85
N LEU A 353 7.74 -24.75 -12.93
CA LEU A 353 6.33 -25.15 -13.07
C LEU A 353 6.16 -26.67 -13.00
N ASP A 354 7.14 -27.44 -13.48
CA ASP A 354 7.13 -28.91 -13.43
C ASP A 354 7.06 -29.46 -11.99
N GLU A 355 7.51 -28.68 -11.00
CA GLU A 355 7.43 -29.05 -9.58
C GLU A 355 6.00 -28.92 -8.98
N LEU A 356 5.04 -28.37 -9.72
CA LEU A 356 3.69 -28.08 -9.22
C LEU A 356 2.63 -29.13 -9.57
N ASP A 357 2.97 -30.16 -10.37
CA ASP A 357 2.07 -31.24 -10.85
C ASP A 357 0.66 -30.72 -11.18
N VAL A 358 0.54 -30.01 -12.31
CA VAL A 358 -0.71 -29.41 -12.78
C VAL A 358 -1.41 -30.40 -13.71
N ARG A 359 -2.64 -30.80 -13.37
CA ARG A 359 -3.45 -31.74 -14.16
C ARG A 359 -4.80 -31.14 -14.48
N PHE A 360 -5.30 -31.42 -15.68
CA PHE A 360 -6.66 -31.05 -16.08
C PHE A 360 -7.65 -32.05 -15.45
N ASP A 361 -8.79 -31.53 -15.03
CA ASP A 361 -9.94 -32.36 -14.64
C ASP A 361 -10.57 -33.00 -15.89
N ASP A 362 -10.92 -32.14 -16.85
CA ASP A 362 -11.28 -32.49 -18.21
C ASP A 362 -10.61 -31.46 -19.15
N SER A 363 -9.97 -31.94 -20.20
CA SER A 363 -9.31 -31.09 -21.19
C SER A 363 -10.10 -30.92 -22.48
N SER A 364 -11.21 -31.64 -22.66
CA SER A 364 -11.99 -31.65 -23.90
C SER A 364 -12.35 -30.24 -24.39
N ALA A 365 -12.81 -29.38 -23.48
CA ALA A 365 -13.19 -28.01 -23.78
C ALA A 365 -12.00 -27.13 -24.21
N PHE A 366 -10.82 -27.34 -23.61
CA PHE A 366 -9.61 -26.61 -23.97
C PHE A 366 -9.05 -27.11 -25.31
N ASP A 367 -8.97 -28.42 -25.48
CA ASP A 367 -8.47 -29.05 -26.70
C ASP A 367 -9.37 -28.68 -27.90
N ALA A 368 -10.69 -28.61 -27.71
CA ALA A 368 -11.64 -28.14 -28.74
C ALA A 368 -11.46 -26.66 -29.10
N LEU A 369 -11.22 -25.79 -28.10
CA LEU A 369 -10.95 -24.38 -28.34
C LEU A 369 -9.63 -24.19 -29.11
N ALA A 370 -8.56 -24.84 -28.66
CA ALA A 370 -7.24 -24.80 -29.30
C ALA A 370 -7.32 -25.30 -30.76
N ALA A 371 -8.01 -26.42 -31.00
CA ALA A 371 -8.21 -26.96 -32.34
C ALA A 371 -9.01 -26.01 -33.26
N SER A 372 -9.92 -25.21 -32.70
CA SER A 372 -10.71 -24.23 -33.47
C SER A 372 -9.89 -23.01 -33.92
N GLY A 373 -8.74 -22.75 -33.31
CA GLY A 373 -7.92 -21.56 -33.54
C GLY A 373 -8.55 -20.23 -33.09
N ARG A 374 -9.75 -20.27 -32.48
CA ARG A 374 -10.45 -19.08 -31.98
C ARG A 374 -9.87 -18.63 -30.64
N GLY A 375 -9.72 -17.32 -30.45
CA GLY A 375 -9.45 -16.76 -29.13
C GLY A 375 -10.71 -16.75 -28.26
N ALA A 376 -10.54 -16.54 -26.96
CA ALA A 376 -11.66 -16.56 -26.02
C ALA A 376 -11.42 -15.64 -24.82
N LEU A 377 -12.53 -15.22 -24.20
CA LEU A 377 -12.50 -14.58 -22.89
C LEU A 377 -12.59 -15.66 -21.79
N VAL A 378 -11.68 -15.63 -20.84
CA VAL A 378 -11.61 -16.57 -19.72
C VAL A 378 -11.91 -15.81 -18.43
N ILE A 379 -13.01 -16.16 -17.77
CA ILE A 379 -13.41 -15.57 -16.49
C ILE A 379 -12.92 -16.46 -15.34
N GLY A 380 -11.96 -15.94 -14.57
CA GLY A 380 -11.44 -16.58 -13.37
C GLY A 380 -12.02 -16.00 -12.08
N ALA A 381 -11.52 -16.50 -10.95
CA ALA A 381 -11.81 -15.98 -9.61
C ALA A 381 -10.54 -15.97 -8.75
N HIS A 382 -10.55 -15.27 -7.62
CA HIS A 382 -9.52 -15.38 -6.58
C HIS A 382 -9.67 -16.69 -5.77
N LEU A 383 -9.98 -17.79 -6.45
CA LEU A 383 -10.16 -19.12 -5.92
C LEU A 383 -9.01 -20.01 -6.42
N GLY A 384 -8.21 -20.50 -5.48
CA GLY A 384 -7.01 -21.28 -5.78
C GLY A 384 -5.96 -20.44 -6.51
N ASN A 385 -5.30 -20.99 -7.52
CA ASN A 385 -4.16 -20.33 -8.17
C ASN A 385 -4.43 -19.97 -9.64
N LEU A 386 -5.00 -18.78 -9.84
CA LEU A 386 -5.34 -18.27 -11.18
C LEU A 386 -4.13 -18.13 -12.12
N GLU A 387 -2.91 -17.98 -11.59
CA GLU A 387 -1.70 -17.89 -12.44
C GLU A 387 -1.37 -19.20 -13.15
N MET A 388 -1.91 -20.32 -12.67
CA MET A 388 -1.78 -21.61 -13.33
C MET A 388 -2.53 -21.65 -14.67
N THR A 389 -3.31 -20.62 -15.03
CA THR A 389 -3.78 -20.38 -16.41
C THR A 389 -2.63 -20.42 -17.42
N ARG A 390 -1.40 -20.05 -17.03
CA ARG A 390 -0.22 -20.13 -17.91
C ARG A 390 0.20 -21.57 -18.23
N ALA A 391 -0.19 -22.55 -17.42
CA ALA A 391 0.01 -23.96 -17.76
C ALA A 391 -0.79 -24.36 -19.02
N LEU A 392 -1.86 -23.61 -19.38
CA LEU A 392 -2.56 -23.77 -20.66
C LEU A 392 -1.62 -23.49 -21.84
N ALA A 393 -0.80 -22.44 -21.76
CA ALA A 393 0.15 -22.06 -22.81
C ALA A 393 1.37 -23.01 -22.91
N LEU A 394 1.62 -23.84 -21.88
CA LEU A 394 2.65 -24.88 -21.93
C LEU A 394 2.15 -26.17 -22.60
N ARG A 395 0.84 -26.40 -22.58
CA ARG A 395 0.21 -27.58 -23.18
C ARG A 395 0.07 -27.45 -24.69
N ASP A 396 -0.18 -26.23 -25.16
CA ASP A 396 -0.13 -25.89 -26.58
C ASP A 396 0.74 -24.66 -26.79
N ALA A 397 1.87 -24.84 -27.48
CA ALA A 397 2.85 -23.78 -27.73
C ALA A 397 2.30 -22.62 -28.57
N HIS A 398 1.17 -22.82 -29.25
CA HIS A 398 0.50 -21.81 -30.05
C HIS A 398 -0.48 -20.95 -29.25
N THR A 399 -0.97 -21.45 -28.10
CA THR A 399 -1.94 -20.74 -27.26
C THR A 399 -1.24 -19.67 -26.41
N LYS A 400 -1.53 -18.40 -26.68
CA LYS A 400 -1.07 -17.26 -25.86
C LYS A 400 -2.13 -16.89 -24.82
N VAL A 401 -1.71 -16.78 -23.56
CA VAL A 401 -2.57 -16.35 -22.46
C VAL A 401 -2.18 -14.93 -22.05
N THR A 402 -3.13 -14.00 -22.11
CA THR A 402 -2.94 -12.59 -21.76
C THR A 402 -3.87 -12.23 -20.60
N ALA A 403 -3.31 -11.81 -19.46
CA ALA A 403 -4.13 -11.40 -18.32
C ALA A 403 -4.41 -9.89 -18.33
N ILE A 404 -5.67 -9.52 -18.12
CA ILE A 404 -6.13 -8.14 -18.05
C ILE A 404 -6.03 -7.67 -16.58
N VAL A 405 -5.24 -6.64 -16.33
CA VAL A 405 -5.03 -6.10 -14.97
C VAL A 405 -5.42 -4.64 -14.91
N TYR A 406 -6.22 -4.29 -13.91
CA TYR A 406 -6.77 -2.95 -13.72
C TYR A 406 -5.96 -2.16 -12.68
N THR A 407 -4.81 -1.55 -13.04
CA THR A 407 -4.09 -0.64 -12.12
C THR A 407 -2.99 0.19 -12.79
N GLU A 408 -2.90 1.49 -12.44
CA GLU A 408 -1.74 2.39 -12.61
C GLU A 408 -0.49 1.93 -11.81
N HIS A 409 -0.67 0.96 -10.90
CA HIS A 409 0.33 0.42 -9.97
C HIS A 409 1.11 -0.80 -10.50
N ALA A 410 0.75 -1.36 -11.66
CA ALA A 410 1.40 -2.54 -12.22
C ALA A 410 2.89 -2.30 -12.52
N LYS A 411 3.29 -1.07 -12.89
CA LYS A 411 4.68 -0.70 -13.23
C LYS A 411 5.74 -1.12 -12.18
N ARG A 412 5.42 -1.06 -10.88
CA ARG A 412 6.36 -1.47 -9.81
C ARG A 412 6.46 -2.98 -9.65
N PHE A 413 5.35 -3.69 -9.84
CA PHE A 413 5.27 -5.15 -9.72
C PHE A 413 5.89 -5.82 -10.95
N THR A 414 5.49 -5.38 -12.15
CA THR A 414 6.06 -5.80 -13.44
C THR A 414 7.55 -5.53 -13.53
N GLY A 415 8.03 -4.40 -12.98
CA GLY A 415 9.47 -4.07 -12.94
C GLY A 415 10.31 -4.95 -11.99
N VAL A 416 9.69 -5.62 -11.01
CA VAL A 416 10.39 -6.64 -10.19
C VAL A 416 10.36 -8.01 -10.88
N LEU A 417 9.25 -8.32 -11.56
CA LEU A 417 9.00 -9.62 -12.18
C LEU A 417 9.63 -9.80 -13.56
N ALA A 418 9.80 -8.73 -14.32
CA ALA A 418 10.55 -8.74 -15.58
C ALA A 418 12.03 -9.13 -15.40
N GLY A 419 12.58 -8.96 -14.18
CA GLY A 419 13.93 -9.42 -13.82
C GLY A 419 14.03 -10.93 -13.53
N ALA A 420 12.92 -11.60 -13.21
CA ALA A 420 12.88 -13.03 -12.91
C ALA A 420 12.48 -13.88 -14.14
N ASN A 421 11.66 -13.34 -15.04
CA ASN A 421 11.31 -13.98 -16.30
C ASN A 421 11.04 -12.91 -17.39
N ARG A 422 11.90 -12.87 -18.42
CA ARG A 422 11.85 -11.88 -19.52
C ARG A 422 10.55 -11.94 -20.34
N ASP A 423 9.84 -13.06 -20.32
CA ASP A 423 8.56 -13.22 -21.04
C ASP A 423 7.34 -12.80 -20.21
N TYR A 424 7.51 -12.47 -18.92
CA TYR A 424 6.41 -12.02 -18.06
C TYR A 424 5.79 -10.69 -18.50
N GLY A 425 6.62 -9.74 -18.96
CA GLY A 425 6.15 -8.42 -19.37
C GLY A 425 5.35 -8.41 -20.68
N LYS A 426 5.40 -9.48 -21.48
CA LYS A 426 4.78 -9.52 -22.83
C LYS A 426 3.30 -9.92 -22.82
N HIS A 427 2.81 -10.49 -21.72
CA HIS A 427 1.48 -11.13 -21.61
C HIS A 427 0.57 -10.50 -20.54
N LEU A 428 0.89 -9.29 -20.09
CA LEU A 428 0.06 -8.50 -19.19
C LEU A 428 -0.42 -7.25 -19.92
N VAL A 429 -1.73 -7.07 -19.99
CA VAL A 429 -2.34 -5.87 -20.55
C VAL A 429 -2.89 -5.04 -19.40
N GLU A 430 -2.25 -3.89 -19.17
CA GLU A 430 -2.70 -2.89 -18.22
C GLU A 430 -3.82 -2.06 -18.87
N VAL A 431 -4.97 -1.97 -18.19
CA VAL A 431 -6.11 -1.18 -18.66
C VAL A 431 -6.45 -0.14 -17.60
N SER A 432 -6.26 1.13 -17.96
CA SER A 432 -6.62 2.29 -17.14
C SER A 432 -8.07 2.72 -17.34
N ASP A 433 -8.59 2.61 -18.56
CA ASP A 433 -9.99 2.84 -18.90
C ASP A 433 -10.42 1.95 -20.09
N PHE A 434 -11.69 1.56 -20.14
CA PHE A 434 -12.25 0.75 -21.23
C PHE A 434 -12.77 1.66 -22.36
N GLY A 435 -11.83 2.19 -23.13
CA GLY A 435 -12.13 2.99 -24.34
C GLY A 435 -12.23 2.14 -25.61
N PRO A 436 -12.59 2.77 -26.75
CA PRO A 436 -12.62 2.11 -28.07
C PRO A 436 -11.28 1.46 -28.43
N ASP A 437 -10.17 2.14 -28.16
CA ASP A 437 -8.82 1.64 -28.48
C ASP A 437 -8.48 0.35 -27.71
N THR A 438 -8.87 0.29 -26.43
CA THR A 438 -8.68 -0.90 -25.60
C THR A 438 -9.53 -2.06 -26.10
N ALA A 439 -10.78 -1.80 -26.47
CA ALA A 439 -11.66 -2.82 -27.04
C ALA A 439 -11.13 -3.35 -28.38
N MET A 440 -10.62 -2.48 -29.26
CA MET A 440 -10.00 -2.87 -30.53
C MET A 440 -8.74 -3.72 -30.32
N MET A 441 -7.87 -3.34 -29.39
CA MET A 441 -6.67 -4.12 -29.04
C MET A 441 -7.06 -5.50 -28.48
N MET A 442 -8.07 -5.58 -27.61
CA MET A 442 -8.55 -6.85 -27.08
C MET A 442 -9.17 -7.73 -28.18
N GLN A 443 -9.96 -7.13 -29.08
CA GLN A 443 -10.53 -7.82 -30.23
C GLN A 443 -9.43 -8.41 -31.11
N SER A 444 -8.42 -7.60 -31.49
CA SER A 444 -7.30 -8.06 -32.31
C SER A 444 -6.55 -9.25 -31.69
N ARG A 445 -6.45 -9.32 -30.36
CA ARG A 445 -5.85 -10.47 -29.66
C ARG A 445 -6.73 -11.71 -29.70
N ILE A 446 -8.03 -11.55 -29.49
CA ILE A 446 -8.97 -12.68 -29.63
C ILE A 446 -8.98 -13.21 -31.06
N ASP A 447 -8.99 -12.33 -32.05
CA ASP A 447 -8.94 -12.71 -33.47
C ASP A 447 -7.62 -13.43 -33.82
N ALA A 448 -6.54 -13.13 -33.09
CA ALA A 448 -5.25 -13.82 -33.19
C ALA A 448 -5.18 -15.14 -32.41
N GLY A 449 -6.29 -15.64 -31.87
CA GLY A 449 -6.33 -16.90 -31.12
C GLY A 449 -5.93 -16.79 -29.65
N GLU A 450 -5.76 -15.58 -29.09
CA GLU A 450 -5.31 -15.42 -27.71
C GLU A 450 -6.44 -15.62 -26.68
N LEU A 451 -6.08 -16.13 -25.49
CA LEU A 451 -6.95 -16.22 -24.34
C LEU A 451 -6.81 -14.98 -23.46
N LEU A 452 -7.88 -14.19 -23.34
CA LEU A 452 -7.91 -13.02 -22.47
C LEU A 452 -8.49 -13.40 -21.10
N VAL A 453 -7.69 -13.28 -20.04
CA VAL A 453 -8.10 -13.66 -18.68
C VAL A 453 -8.55 -12.44 -17.87
N ILE A 454 -9.75 -12.51 -17.28
CA ILE A 454 -10.33 -11.49 -16.39
C ILE A 454 -10.88 -12.13 -15.11
N VAL A 455 -10.81 -11.43 -13.98
CA VAL A 455 -11.41 -11.88 -12.71
C VAL A 455 -12.85 -11.39 -12.59
N GLY A 456 -13.79 -12.29 -12.31
CA GLY A 456 -15.22 -11.98 -12.21
C GLY A 456 -15.77 -11.83 -10.79
N ASP A 457 -15.00 -12.23 -9.77
CA ASP A 457 -15.47 -12.33 -8.39
C ASP A 457 -15.34 -11.04 -7.57
N ARG A 458 -14.70 -9.98 -8.08
CA ARG A 458 -14.51 -8.72 -7.34
C ARG A 458 -14.79 -7.48 -8.18
N VAL A 459 -15.31 -6.45 -7.54
CA VAL A 459 -15.59 -5.13 -8.16
C VAL A 459 -14.32 -4.27 -8.17
N PRO A 460 -13.87 -3.75 -9.33
CA PRO A 460 -12.71 -2.86 -9.43
C PRO A 460 -12.91 -1.51 -8.69
N PRO A 461 -11.84 -0.89 -8.17
CA PRO A 461 -11.92 0.29 -7.30
C PRO A 461 -12.36 1.60 -8.00
N ASN A 462 -12.26 1.71 -9.34
CA ASN A 462 -12.66 2.90 -10.09
C ASN A 462 -14.01 2.75 -10.82
N ASP A 463 -14.67 1.59 -10.72
CA ASP A 463 -15.94 1.39 -11.41
C ASP A 463 -17.07 1.98 -10.55
N SER A 464 -17.33 3.27 -10.79
CA SER A 464 -18.37 4.07 -10.14
C SER A 464 -19.77 3.60 -10.56
N GLY A 465 -20.16 2.42 -10.10
CA GLY A 465 -21.57 1.98 -10.05
C GLY A 465 -21.97 0.77 -10.89
N LYS A 466 -21.07 0.12 -11.66
CA LYS A 466 -21.45 -1.04 -12.49
C LYS A 466 -21.29 -2.38 -11.76
N THR A 467 -22.03 -2.53 -10.67
CA THR A 467 -22.14 -3.80 -9.92
C THR A 467 -23.50 -4.44 -10.14
N VAL A 468 -23.57 -5.75 -10.04
CA VAL A 468 -24.84 -6.48 -10.12
C VAL A 468 -24.97 -7.43 -8.95
N ASP A 469 -26.16 -7.47 -8.37
CA ASP A 469 -26.44 -8.33 -7.24
C ASP A 469 -26.72 -9.77 -7.70
N ALA A 470 -26.07 -10.73 -7.04
CA ALA A 470 -26.31 -12.16 -7.22
C ALA A 470 -26.32 -12.88 -5.86
N ARG A 471 -27.09 -13.95 -5.75
CA ARG A 471 -27.06 -14.87 -4.61
C ARG A 471 -25.77 -15.69 -4.65
N PHE A 472 -25.02 -15.67 -3.55
CA PHE A 472 -23.76 -16.37 -3.35
C PHE A 472 -23.60 -16.78 -1.87
N LEU A 473 -23.49 -18.08 -1.60
CA LEU A 473 -23.39 -18.66 -0.25
C LEU A 473 -24.51 -18.17 0.68
N ASP A 474 -25.75 -18.36 0.22
CA ASP A 474 -27.01 -17.99 0.90
C ASP A 474 -27.15 -16.51 1.29
N ALA A 475 -26.44 -15.61 0.60
CA ALA A 475 -26.67 -14.18 0.71
C ALA A 475 -26.46 -13.44 -0.61
N THR A 476 -27.07 -12.27 -0.73
CA THR A 476 -26.88 -11.41 -1.90
C THR A 476 -25.54 -10.69 -1.79
N ALA A 477 -24.68 -10.82 -2.79
CA ALA A 477 -23.41 -10.12 -2.91
C ALA A 477 -23.32 -9.33 -4.23
N ALA A 478 -22.48 -8.30 -4.26
CA ALA A 478 -22.24 -7.48 -5.45
C ALA A 478 -21.10 -8.08 -6.29
N PHE A 479 -21.39 -8.41 -7.55
CA PHE A 479 -20.43 -8.90 -8.53
C PHE A 479 -20.13 -7.84 -9.60
N ALA A 480 -18.97 -7.95 -10.25
CA ALA A 480 -18.58 -7.04 -11.32
C ALA A 480 -19.39 -7.32 -12.60
N GLN A 481 -19.90 -6.26 -13.24
CA GLN A 481 -20.55 -6.39 -14.55
C GLN A 481 -19.53 -6.44 -15.72
N GLY A 482 -18.32 -5.93 -15.49
CA GLY A 482 -17.27 -5.76 -16.49
C GLY A 482 -17.00 -6.98 -17.39
N PRO A 483 -16.82 -8.21 -16.84
CA PRO A 483 -16.57 -9.40 -17.66
C PRO A 483 -17.67 -9.69 -18.69
N TYR A 484 -18.94 -9.55 -18.32
CA TYR A 484 -20.06 -9.86 -19.21
C TYR A 484 -20.26 -8.77 -20.27
N VAL A 485 -20.06 -7.50 -19.87
CA VAL A 485 -20.09 -6.38 -20.81
C VAL A 485 -18.96 -6.48 -21.82
N LEU A 486 -17.76 -6.87 -21.38
CA LEU A 486 -16.62 -7.07 -22.26
C LEU A 486 -16.85 -8.24 -23.21
N ALA A 487 -17.31 -9.39 -22.71
CA ALA A 487 -17.67 -10.54 -23.53
C ALA A 487 -18.70 -10.19 -24.61
N HIS A 488 -19.70 -9.37 -24.26
CA HIS A 488 -20.69 -8.90 -25.22
C HIS A 488 -20.09 -8.01 -26.30
N ALA A 489 -19.20 -7.08 -25.92
CA ALA A 489 -18.53 -6.18 -26.86
C ALA A 489 -17.58 -6.93 -27.80
N LEU A 490 -16.89 -7.96 -27.31
CA LEU A 490 -15.93 -8.76 -28.09
C LEU A 490 -16.59 -9.84 -28.95
N GLY A 491 -17.84 -10.21 -28.66
CA GLY A 491 -18.59 -11.23 -29.42
C GLY A 491 -17.91 -12.61 -29.45
N CYS A 492 -17.05 -12.91 -28.47
CA CYS A 492 -16.19 -14.08 -28.43
C CYS A 492 -16.75 -15.19 -27.52
N PRO A 493 -16.28 -16.44 -27.67
CA PRO A 493 -16.59 -17.49 -26.72
C PRO A 493 -16.01 -17.16 -25.34
N VAL A 494 -16.74 -17.60 -24.31
CA VAL A 494 -16.44 -17.35 -22.90
C VAL A 494 -16.29 -18.67 -22.18
N TYR A 495 -15.22 -18.79 -21.40
CA TYR A 495 -14.91 -19.95 -20.57
C TYR A 495 -14.72 -19.53 -19.12
N LEU A 496 -14.98 -20.45 -18.20
CA LEU A 496 -14.60 -20.31 -16.79
C LEU A 496 -13.30 -21.04 -16.52
N PHE A 497 -12.47 -20.46 -15.66
CA PHE A 497 -11.23 -21.07 -15.21
C PHE A 497 -11.13 -21.10 -13.70
N PHE A 498 -10.86 -22.28 -13.16
CA PHE A 498 -10.55 -22.48 -11.74
C PHE A 498 -9.35 -23.42 -11.61
N CYS A 499 -8.43 -23.14 -10.68
CA CYS A 499 -7.30 -24.01 -10.43
C CYS A 499 -7.13 -24.26 -8.94
N LEU A 500 -7.52 -25.45 -8.49
CA LEU A 500 -7.58 -25.81 -7.07
C LEU A 500 -6.38 -26.66 -6.69
N LYS A 501 -5.82 -26.42 -5.51
CA LYS A 501 -4.79 -27.26 -4.91
C LYS A 501 -5.40 -28.51 -4.30
N GLU A 502 -4.90 -29.68 -4.68
CA GLU A 502 -5.28 -30.99 -4.14
C GLU A 502 -4.06 -31.64 -3.47
N ALA A 503 -4.23 -32.82 -2.85
CA ALA A 503 -3.17 -33.48 -2.09
C ALA A 503 -1.92 -33.81 -2.91
N ARG A 504 -2.06 -34.02 -4.23
CA ARG A 504 -0.98 -34.42 -5.15
C ARG A 504 -0.50 -33.31 -6.10
N GLY A 505 -1.08 -32.12 -6.07
CA GLY A 505 -0.74 -31.07 -7.03
C GLY A 505 -1.88 -30.08 -7.26
N TYR A 506 -1.97 -29.52 -8.46
CA TYR A 506 -3.04 -28.61 -8.85
C TYR A 506 -3.99 -29.28 -9.85
N ARG A 507 -5.31 -29.12 -9.63
CA ARG A 507 -6.34 -29.49 -10.59
C ARG A 507 -6.88 -28.26 -11.30
N LEU A 508 -6.83 -28.27 -12.62
CA LEU A 508 -7.30 -27.22 -13.51
C LEU A 508 -8.67 -27.60 -14.07
N TYR A 509 -9.62 -26.68 -13.93
CA TYR A 509 -10.96 -26.77 -14.51
C TYR A 509 -11.12 -25.67 -15.54
N PHE A 510 -11.40 -26.08 -16.78
CA PHE A 510 -11.65 -25.18 -17.91
C PHE A 510 -13.00 -25.54 -18.51
N GLU A 511 -14.00 -24.69 -18.31
CA GLU A 511 -15.40 -25.02 -18.58
C GLU A 511 -16.03 -24.04 -19.57
N PRO A 512 -16.78 -24.50 -20.59
CA PRO A 512 -17.55 -23.61 -21.46
C PRO A 512 -18.59 -22.83 -20.65
N PHE A 513 -18.67 -21.51 -20.87
CA PHE A 513 -19.65 -20.65 -20.19
C PHE A 513 -20.73 -20.14 -21.15
N ALA A 514 -20.30 -19.62 -22.31
CA ALA A 514 -21.17 -19.13 -23.37
C ALA A 514 -20.39 -19.09 -24.70
N GLU A 515 -20.98 -19.52 -25.82
CA GLU A 515 -20.38 -19.28 -27.15
C GLU A 515 -20.40 -17.80 -27.52
N ARG A 516 -21.41 -17.06 -27.06
CA ARG A 516 -21.52 -15.61 -27.21
C ARG A 516 -22.42 -15.04 -26.11
N ILE A 517 -22.03 -13.91 -25.52
CA ILE A 517 -22.87 -13.17 -24.58
C ILE A 517 -23.59 -12.05 -25.33
N GLU A 518 -24.92 -12.06 -25.30
CA GLU A 518 -25.75 -11.01 -25.89
C GLU A 518 -26.47 -10.22 -24.79
N LEU A 519 -26.32 -8.90 -24.83
CA LEU A 519 -26.92 -7.96 -23.88
C LEU A 519 -27.81 -6.96 -24.61
N PRO A 520 -29.08 -7.30 -24.92
CA PRO A 520 -30.01 -6.41 -25.60
C PRO A 520 -30.17 -5.08 -24.85
N ARG A 521 -30.16 -3.94 -25.58
CA ARG A 521 -30.16 -2.60 -24.95
C ARG A 521 -31.29 -2.38 -23.94
N ARG A 522 -32.49 -2.90 -24.23
CA ARG A 522 -33.68 -2.74 -23.37
C ARG A 522 -33.67 -3.61 -22.11
N GLU A 523 -33.01 -4.78 -22.15
CA GLU A 523 -33.02 -5.79 -21.09
C GLU A 523 -31.63 -6.06 -20.50
N ARG A 524 -30.68 -5.17 -20.78
CA ARG A 524 -29.25 -5.32 -20.44
C ARG A 524 -29.04 -5.62 -18.97
N ALA A 525 -29.73 -4.93 -18.06
CA ALA A 525 -29.59 -5.14 -16.63
C ALA A 525 -30.01 -6.55 -16.19
N ALA A 526 -31.14 -7.06 -16.71
CA ALA A 526 -31.64 -8.38 -16.39
C ALA A 526 -30.72 -9.49 -16.93
N HIS A 527 -30.24 -9.35 -18.17
CA HIS A 527 -29.29 -10.30 -18.76
C HIS A 527 -27.96 -10.32 -17.99
N VAL A 528 -27.41 -9.14 -17.64
CA VAL A 528 -26.19 -9.06 -16.83
C VAL A 528 -26.38 -9.74 -15.47
N ALA A 529 -27.53 -9.56 -14.82
CA ALA A 529 -27.85 -10.24 -13.56
C ALA A 529 -27.92 -11.76 -13.72
N ALA A 530 -28.53 -12.26 -14.80
CA ALA A 530 -28.59 -13.69 -15.08
C ALA A 530 -27.20 -14.31 -15.28
N TRP A 531 -26.32 -13.63 -16.04
CA TRP A 531 -24.93 -14.07 -16.24
C TRP A 531 -24.13 -14.05 -14.94
N ALA A 532 -24.25 -12.99 -14.15
CA ALA A 532 -23.61 -12.90 -12.84
C ALA A 532 -24.10 -13.97 -11.87
N GLN A 533 -25.40 -14.29 -11.87
CA GLN A 533 -25.95 -15.36 -11.05
C GLN A 533 -25.42 -16.74 -11.46
N ARG A 534 -25.30 -17.02 -12.77
CA ARG A 534 -24.68 -18.26 -13.27
C ARG A 534 -23.23 -18.40 -12.85
N TYR A 535 -22.45 -17.32 -12.99
CA TYR A 535 -21.06 -17.29 -12.52
C TYR A 535 -20.96 -17.48 -11.01
N ALA A 536 -21.76 -16.77 -10.22
CA ALA A 536 -21.79 -16.89 -8.76
C ALA A 536 -22.13 -18.32 -8.30
N ALA A 537 -23.11 -18.97 -8.95
CA ALA A 537 -23.45 -20.37 -8.66
C ALA A 537 -22.29 -21.33 -8.97
N ARG A 538 -21.54 -21.09 -10.05
CA ARG A 538 -20.36 -21.91 -10.37
C ARG A 538 -19.20 -21.66 -9.42
N LEU A 539 -18.94 -20.40 -9.08
CA LEU A 539 -17.95 -20.04 -8.06
C LEU A 539 -18.29 -20.69 -6.72
N GLU A 540 -19.57 -20.68 -6.32
CA GLU A 540 -20.07 -21.30 -5.11
C GLU A 540 -19.80 -22.82 -5.10
N HIS A 541 -20.05 -23.52 -6.20
CA HIS A 541 -19.72 -24.94 -6.32
C HIS A 541 -18.25 -25.23 -5.98
N TYR A 542 -17.32 -24.44 -6.51
CA TYR A 542 -15.90 -24.65 -6.24
C TYR A 542 -15.45 -24.15 -4.86
N CYS A 543 -16.10 -23.14 -4.30
CA CYS A 543 -15.90 -22.76 -2.90
C CYS A 543 -16.30 -23.92 -1.98
N ARG A 544 -17.39 -24.65 -2.29
CA ARG A 544 -17.77 -25.86 -1.54
C ARG A 544 -16.77 -27.00 -1.73
N LYS A 545 -16.23 -27.18 -2.95
CA LYS A 545 -15.20 -28.21 -3.26
C LYS A 545 -13.87 -27.94 -2.56
N ALA A 546 -13.46 -26.68 -2.47
CA ALA A 546 -12.21 -26.25 -1.84
C ALA A 546 -12.43 -25.08 -0.85
N PRO A 547 -13.00 -25.36 0.35
CA PRO A 547 -13.45 -24.34 1.30
C PRO A 547 -12.42 -23.29 1.69
N TYR A 548 -11.14 -23.66 1.76
CA TYR A 548 -10.06 -22.77 2.21
C TYR A 548 -9.35 -22.01 1.08
N GLN A 549 -9.77 -22.19 -0.17
CA GLN A 549 -9.00 -21.70 -1.31
C GLN A 549 -9.57 -20.43 -1.93
N TRP A 550 -10.73 -19.93 -1.48
CA TRP A 550 -11.28 -18.66 -1.96
C TRP A 550 -10.75 -17.50 -1.14
N PHE A 551 -9.77 -16.77 -1.67
CA PHE A 551 -8.92 -15.87 -0.91
C PHE A 551 -9.52 -14.48 -0.68
N ASN A 552 -10.71 -14.42 -0.11
CA ASN A 552 -11.39 -13.20 0.25
C ASN A 552 -11.24 -12.86 1.75
N PHE A 553 -10.52 -11.77 2.05
CA PHE A 553 -10.19 -11.35 3.42
C PHE A 553 -10.80 -9.98 3.80
N PHE A 554 -11.84 -9.56 3.09
CA PHE A 554 -12.65 -8.37 3.38
C PHE A 554 -14.13 -8.73 3.39
N ASP A 555 -14.98 -7.80 3.84
CA ASP A 555 -16.42 -8.04 3.83
C ASP A 555 -16.97 -7.97 2.40
N PHE A 556 -17.14 -9.14 1.79
CA PHE A 556 -17.63 -9.29 0.42
C PHE A 556 -19.14 -9.04 0.29
N TRP A 557 -19.90 -9.18 1.37
CA TRP A 557 -21.35 -8.99 1.38
C TRP A 557 -21.77 -7.60 1.88
N ALA A 558 -20.82 -6.75 2.29
CA ALA A 558 -21.07 -5.36 2.63
C ALA A 558 -21.53 -4.57 1.40
N ARG A 559 -22.46 -3.62 1.60
CA ARG A 559 -22.79 -2.63 0.57
C ARG A 559 -21.58 -1.71 0.34
N PRO A 560 -21.35 -1.24 -0.90
CA PRO A 560 -20.41 -0.14 -1.17
C PRO A 560 -20.73 1.11 -0.33
N ASP A 561 -22.00 1.28 0.04
CA ASP A 561 -22.56 2.43 0.77
C ASP A 561 -22.69 2.19 2.29
N GLY A 562 -22.30 1.02 2.81
CA GLY A 562 -22.21 0.74 4.26
C GLY A 562 -23.50 0.33 4.98
N GLY A 563 -24.64 0.19 4.31
CA GLY A 563 -25.88 -0.31 4.92
C GLY A 563 -25.93 -1.85 5.07
N PRO A 564 -26.64 -2.41 6.08
CA PRO A 564 -26.85 -3.85 6.20
C PRO A 564 -27.76 -4.39 5.08
N ARG A 565 -27.44 -5.58 4.54
CA ARG A 565 -28.35 -6.34 3.65
C ARG A 565 -29.25 -7.22 4.51
N GLY A 566 -30.57 -7.07 4.38
CA GLY A 566 -31.55 -7.93 5.03
C GLY A 566 -31.32 -9.40 4.66
N ARG A 567 -31.43 -10.29 5.64
CA ARG A 567 -31.59 -11.73 5.38
C ARG A 567 -33.01 -11.91 4.83
N ALA A 568 -33.11 -12.27 3.55
CA ALA A 568 -34.35 -12.77 2.95
C ALA A 568 -34.33 -14.28 2.97
#